data_AF-A0A2E8D638-F1
#
_entry.id   AF-A0A2E8D638-F1
#
_cell.length_a   1.000
_cell.length_b   1.000
_cell.length_c   1.000
_cell.angle_alpha   90.00
_cell.angle_beta   90.00
_cell.angle_gamma   90.00
#
_symmetry.space_group_name_H-M   'P 1'
#
loop_
_entity.id
_entity.type
_entity.pdbx_description
1 polymer ?
#
loop_
_entity_poly.entity_id
_entity_poly.type
_entity_poly.pdbx_seq_one_letter_code
_entity_poly.pdbx_strand_id
1 'polypeptide(L)'
;MNRQRFLIAFALAACLTSAAVAQPKPGYDPSSTHIFPMGGRRGTKVVLRVGTECAPPLTRFHWQGEGVTTPQLLEEYAPFVGETSPRRLPTEIPVTYPREWQSQVEIAADAPLGTVFWRLSSGQGGTGSRPFIIGDLPEYIERESNSVADKAESIKLPITVNGQIYGERDIDCFRFAAKAGDVISCEMVARRLGSALDPLVELLDAVGKSLQVDEAHRGDDPIVVLRAPHDGEYLLRIANVTFHGSPACVYRINLTKKPFLLYTFPAGGQAGTNQELEVYSLDGTGKANITKAQVQLPKDANAPVAYQNDQLTGSVLLAVDSFPNTRDQEANDSLDEAQALSIPQTVDGQLSRADDQDWFSFAAVAKQQYSIWCWATRPASECLPTISLLNAEGKQLAASSSVQTTDGVCRITWTAPTDGAFMVRVRDLRYGVSGGATFSYRLSVATTQEGWCNFLSVLSTV
;
A
#
# COMPACT_ATOMS: atom_id res chain seq x y z
N MET A 1 50.86 31.82 79.24
CA MET A 1 49.58 32.47 79.63
C MET A 1 48.43 31.64 79.06
N ASN A 2 47.63 31.07 79.98
CA ASN A 2 46.29 30.43 79.90
C ASN A 2 45.69 30.04 78.54
N ARG A 3 45.39 28.76 78.24
CA ARG A 3 44.34 27.85 78.78
C ARG A 3 42.90 28.26 78.44
N GLN A 4 42.22 27.49 77.57
CA GLN A 4 40.95 26.76 77.79
C GLN A 4 40.42 26.23 76.44
N ARG A 5 40.40 24.91 76.21
CA ARG A 5 39.26 23.96 76.37
C ARG A 5 38.10 24.21 75.39
N PHE A 6 37.78 23.24 74.52
CA PHE A 6 36.51 22.50 74.54
C PHE A 6 36.47 21.37 73.50
N LEU A 7 35.85 20.26 73.91
CA LEU A 7 35.51 19.07 73.14
C LEU A 7 34.60 19.39 71.95
N ILE A 8 34.86 18.78 70.79
CA ILE A 8 33.84 18.59 69.74
C ILE A 8 33.91 17.16 69.20
N ALA A 9 32.86 16.43 69.57
CA ALA A 9 32.13 15.38 68.86
C ALA A 9 32.82 14.60 67.72
N PHE A 10 32.85 13.28 67.93
CA PHE A 10 32.77 12.26 66.89
C PHE A 10 31.60 12.57 65.93
N ALA A 11 31.91 13.09 64.75
CA ALA A 11 31.05 13.04 63.58
C ALA A 11 31.76 12.14 62.55
N LEU A 12 31.61 10.83 62.73
CA LEU A 12 31.94 9.87 61.69
C LEU A 12 31.10 10.24 60.46
N ALA A 13 31.79 10.45 59.33
CA ALA A 13 31.21 10.80 58.06
C ALA A 13 30.19 9.76 57.59
N ALA A 14 28.91 9.99 57.89
CA ALA A 14 27.80 9.43 57.14
C ALA A 14 27.60 10.30 55.91
N CYS A 15 28.52 10.20 54.94
CA CYS A 15 28.19 10.52 53.56
C CYS A 15 27.19 9.45 53.13
N LEU A 16 25.90 9.74 53.34
CA LEU A 16 24.81 9.09 52.61
C LEU A 16 25.12 9.27 51.13
N THR A 17 25.77 8.28 50.52
CA THR A 17 25.68 8.07 49.09
C THR A 17 24.23 7.67 48.83
N SER A 18 23.34 8.66 48.69
CA SER A 18 22.12 8.45 47.96
C SER A 18 22.58 7.95 46.59
N ALA A 19 22.52 6.63 46.37
CA ALA A 19 22.62 6.09 45.04
C ALA A 19 21.53 6.81 44.25
N ALA A 20 21.93 7.74 43.40
CA ALA A 20 21.04 8.30 42.41
C ALA A 20 20.68 7.11 41.53
N VAL A 21 19.57 6.46 41.86
CA VAL A 21 18.92 5.52 40.96
C VAL A 21 18.35 6.41 39.87
N ALA A 22 19.20 6.83 38.94
CA ALA A 22 18.73 7.37 37.68
C ALA A 22 17.87 6.26 37.09
N GLN A 23 16.56 6.49 36.97
CA GLN A 23 15.74 5.62 36.14
C GLN A 23 16.43 5.53 34.79
N PRO A 24 16.72 4.33 34.26
CA PRO A 24 17.18 4.23 32.89
C PRO A 24 16.15 4.94 32.04
N LYS A 25 16.54 6.05 31.41
CA LYS A 25 15.72 6.70 30.40
C LYS A 25 15.40 5.60 29.38
N PRO A 26 14.12 5.30 29.10
CA PRO A 26 13.79 4.31 28.09
C PRO A 26 14.61 4.61 26.83
N GLY A 27 15.35 3.62 26.36
CA GLY A 27 15.99 3.72 25.05
C GLY A 27 14.87 3.97 24.04
N TYR A 28 14.95 5.07 23.30
CA TYR A 28 14.03 5.29 22.20
C TYR A 28 14.63 4.61 20.98
N ASP A 29 13.90 3.63 20.44
CA ASP A 29 14.26 3.06 19.15
C ASP A 29 14.15 4.16 18.07
N PRO A 30 15.10 4.23 17.12
CA PRO A 30 14.99 5.19 16.04
C PRO A 30 13.74 4.91 15.20
N SER A 31 13.01 5.96 14.82
CA SER A 31 11.86 5.86 13.93
C SER A 31 12.10 6.67 12.65
N SER A 32 11.59 6.16 11.53
CA SER A 32 11.49 6.91 10.27
C SER A 32 10.06 7.41 10.13
N THR A 33 9.88 8.70 9.85
CA THR A 33 8.55 9.30 9.72
C THR A 33 8.15 9.44 8.25
N HIS A 34 9.06 9.88 7.38
CA HIS A 34 8.81 10.04 5.95
C HIS A 34 10.11 10.17 5.15
N ILE A 35 9.98 10.13 3.83
CA ILE A 35 10.98 10.58 2.86
C ILE A 35 10.28 11.53 1.88
N PHE A 36 10.93 12.63 1.49
CA PHE A 36 10.39 13.54 0.51
C PHE A 36 11.43 13.96 -0.52
N PRO A 37 11.10 13.94 -1.82
CA PRO A 37 9.90 13.34 -2.40
C PRO A 37 9.83 11.82 -2.13
N MET A 38 8.62 11.24 -2.21
CA MET A 38 8.40 9.79 -2.00
C MET A 38 8.74 8.91 -3.22
N GLY A 39 9.43 9.49 -4.20
CA GLY A 39 9.75 8.81 -5.44
C GLY A 39 10.55 9.70 -6.37
N GLY A 40 10.83 9.17 -7.55
CA GLY A 40 11.48 9.92 -8.60
C GLY A 40 11.42 9.21 -9.95
N ARG A 41 11.70 9.99 -10.99
CA ARG A 41 11.79 9.49 -12.34
C ARG A 41 13.10 8.73 -12.55
N ARG A 42 13.06 7.56 -13.18
CA ARG A 42 14.28 6.84 -13.60
C ARG A 42 15.18 7.72 -14.47
N GLY A 43 16.49 7.55 -14.33
CA GLY A 43 17.49 8.38 -15.01
C GLY A 43 17.70 9.76 -14.40
N THR A 44 17.24 10.00 -13.17
CA THR A 44 17.39 11.29 -12.48
C THR A 44 18.11 11.15 -11.15
N LYS A 45 18.63 12.29 -10.68
CA LYS A 45 19.15 12.45 -9.32
C LYS A 45 18.15 13.26 -8.52
N VAL A 46 17.72 12.70 -7.40
CA VAL A 46 16.67 13.27 -6.55
C VAL A 46 17.28 13.69 -5.23
N VAL A 47 17.11 14.96 -4.85
CA VAL A 47 17.47 15.46 -3.52
C VAL A 47 16.38 15.08 -2.55
N LEU A 48 16.75 14.50 -1.41
CA LEU A 48 15.84 13.91 -0.44
C LEU A 48 15.90 14.65 0.89
N ARG A 49 14.75 14.76 1.54
CA ARG A 49 14.61 15.00 2.98
C ARG A 49 14.11 13.72 3.64
N VAL A 50 14.81 13.26 4.67
CA VAL A 50 14.48 12.03 5.40
C VAL A 50 14.07 12.39 6.81
N GLY A 51 12.78 12.28 7.11
CA GLY A 51 12.21 12.58 8.42
C GLY A 51 12.43 11.45 9.42
N THR A 52 12.87 11.80 10.63
CA THR A 52 13.21 10.84 11.69
C THR A 52 12.83 11.36 13.07
N GLU A 53 12.62 10.41 13.99
CA GLU A 53 12.66 10.66 15.42
C GLU A 53 13.73 9.78 16.05
N CYS A 54 14.42 10.31 17.06
CA CYS A 54 15.45 9.59 17.81
C CYS A 54 16.59 9.00 16.93
N ALA A 55 16.80 9.50 15.71
CA ALA A 55 17.95 9.15 14.88
C ALA A 55 19.12 10.10 15.17
N PRO A 56 20.28 9.61 15.64
CA PRO A 56 21.49 10.43 15.79
C PRO A 56 22.16 10.72 14.42
N PRO A 57 23.10 11.68 14.35
CA PRO A 57 23.98 11.83 13.19
C PRO A 57 24.70 10.54 12.84
N LEU A 58 25.02 10.37 11.55
CA LEU A 58 25.65 9.17 11.00
C LEU A 58 24.77 7.92 11.15
N THR A 59 23.45 8.09 11.19
CA THR A 59 22.50 6.98 11.08
C THR A 59 22.66 6.34 9.71
N ARG A 60 22.75 5.00 9.67
CA ARG A 60 22.89 4.25 8.42
C ARG A 60 21.59 4.27 7.64
N PHE A 61 21.71 4.53 6.35
CA PHE A 61 20.60 4.62 5.41
C PHE A 61 20.70 3.47 4.41
N HIS A 62 19.82 2.49 4.55
CA HIS A 62 19.82 1.27 3.75
C HIS A 62 18.73 1.33 2.70
N TRP A 63 19.05 0.87 1.50
CA TRP A 63 18.10 0.71 0.39
C TRP A 63 18.08 -0.73 -0.09
N GLN A 64 16.90 -1.20 -0.46
CA GLN A 64 16.65 -2.52 -1.03
C GLN A 64 15.82 -2.33 -2.29
N GLY A 65 16.41 -2.72 -3.42
CA GLY A 65 15.81 -2.56 -4.75
C GLY A 65 16.91 -2.43 -5.79
N GLU A 66 16.53 -2.58 -7.06
CA GLU A 66 17.45 -2.47 -8.19
C GLU A 66 17.47 -1.04 -8.75
N GLY A 67 18.59 -0.64 -9.36
CA GLY A 67 18.68 0.62 -10.09
C GLY A 67 18.73 1.90 -9.24
N VAL A 68 18.98 1.80 -7.93
CA VAL A 68 19.14 2.97 -7.04
C VAL A 68 20.51 2.99 -6.36
N THR A 69 21.11 4.17 -6.29
CA THR A 69 22.38 4.42 -5.59
C THR A 69 22.21 5.59 -4.63
N THR A 70 22.59 5.39 -3.36
CA THR A 70 22.44 6.40 -2.30
C THR A 70 23.68 6.49 -1.41
N PRO A 71 23.90 7.64 -0.75
CA PRO A 71 24.76 7.69 0.42
C PRO A 71 24.31 6.67 1.48
N GLN A 72 25.28 6.11 2.20
CA GLN A 72 25.04 5.08 3.22
C GLN A 72 24.73 5.68 4.60
N LEU A 73 24.90 6.98 4.78
CA LEU A 73 24.78 7.69 6.05
C LEU A 73 23.94 8.96 5.89
N LEU A 74 23.20 9.30 6.94
CA LEU A 74 22.58 10.61 7.12
C LEU A 74 23.52 11.49 7.94
N GLU A 75 24.14 12.47 7.29
CA GLU A 75 25.22 13.29 7.88
C GLU A 75 24.77 14.69 8.24
N GLU A 76 23.97 15.32 7.36
CA GLU A 76 23.58 16.72 7.46
C GLU A 76 22.07 16.86 7.72
N TYR A 77 21.70 17.78 8.60
CA TYR A 77 20.31 18.13 8.81
C TYR A 77 19.77 18.93 7.63
N ALA A 78 18.56 18.61 7.18
CA ALA A 78 17.91 19.41 6.16
C ALA A 78 17.48 20.77 6.74
N PRO A 79 17.56 21.87 5.96
CA PRO A 79 16.96 23.13 6.34
C PRO A 79 15.42 22.99 6.41
N PHE A 80 14.79 23.83 7.21
CA PHE A 80 13.33 23.93 7.28
C PHE A 80 12.76 24.56 6.00
N VAL A 81 11.75 23.94 5.36
CA VAL A 81 11.24 24.37 4.02
C VAL A 81 9.70 24.49 3.94
N GLY A 82 8.93 24.26 5.02
CA GLY A 82 7.45 24.20 4.95
C GLY A 82 6.70 25.45 5.45
N GLU A 83 5.41 25.56 5.13
CA GLU A 83 4.50 26.53 5.76
C GLU A 83 4.12 26.03 7.17
N THR A 84 4.65 26.68 8.22
CA THR A 84 4.36 26.27 9.61
C THR A 84 2.89 26.50 9.95
N SER A 85 2.35 25.65 10.81
CA SER A 85 1.06 25.90 11.45
C SER A 85 1.05 27.28 12.15
N PRO A 86 -0.09 27.99 12.17
CA PRO A 86 -0.22 29.24 12.88
C PRO A 86 0.26 29.11 14.33
N ARG A 87 0.93 30.16 14.83
CA ARG A 87 1.46 30.15 16.20
C ARG A 87 0.33 29.99 17.20
N ARG A 88 0.41 28.91 17.98
CA ARG A 88 -0.52 28.61 19.07
C ARG A 88 -0.32 29.51 20.28
N LEU A 89 -1.39 29.69 21.07
CA LEU A 89 -1.30 30.37 22.36
C LEU A 89 -0.43 29.51 23.32
N PRO A 90 0.28 30.11 24.30
CA PRO A 90 1.18 29.36 25.20
C PRO A 90 0.51 28.25 26.03
N THR A 91 -0.81 28.26 26.15
CA THR A 91 -1.61 27.26 26.87
C THR A 91 -1.94 26.03 26.04
N GLU A 92 -1.66 26.05 24.74
CA GLU A 92 -1.88 24.93 23.83
C GLU A 92 -0.61 24.10 23.66
N ILE A 93 -0.78 22.82 23.36
CA ILE A 93 0.34 21.90 23.12
C ILE A 93 1.19 22.43 21.95
N PRO A 94 2.51 22.64 22.12
CA PRO A 94 3.38 23.09 21.03
C PRO A 94 3.39 22.10 19.87
N VAL A 95 3.36 22.60 18.65
CA VAL A 95 3.59 21.78 17.45
C VAL A 95 5.09 21.45 17.38
N THR A 96 5.42 20.16 17.39
CA THR A 96 6.80 19.69 17.22
C THR A 96 6.88 18.95 15.89
N TYR A 97 7.84 19.34 15.06
CA TYR A 97 8.09 18.69 13.78
C TYR A 97 9.24 17.67 13.89
N PRO A 98 9.17 16.54 13.17
CA PRO A 98 10.27 15.59 13.12
C PRO A 98 11.54 16.25 12.55
N ARG A 99 12.70 15.74 12.95
CA ARG A 99 13.98 16.20 12.38
C ARG A 99 14.17 15.56 11.00
N GLU A 100 14.47 16.39 10.02
CA GLU A 100 14.79 15.95 8.65
C GLU A 100 16.30 15.95 8.40
N TRP A 101 16.77 14.95 7.66
CA TRP A 101 18.14 14.84 7.17
C TRP A 101 18.19 15.07 5.67
N GLN A 102 19.22 15.74 5.18
CA GLN A 102 19.46 15.88 3.75
C GLN A 102 20.14 14.61 3.21
N SER A 103 19.65 14.13 2.08
CA SER A 103 20.27 13.03 1.34
C SER A 103 19.98 13.16 -0.16
N GLN A 104 20.33 12.13 -0.92
CA GLN A 104 20.03 12.05 -2.35
C GLN A 104 19.93 10.60 -2.81
N VAL A 105 19.20 10.37 -3.89
CA VAL A 105 19.20 9.09 -4.61
C VAL A 105 19.46 9.33 -6.09
N GLU A 106 20.36 8.54 -6.65
CA GLU A 106 20.57 8.45 -8.10
C GLU A 106 19.81 7.22 -8.60
N ILE A 107 18.91 7.44 -9.56
CA ILE A 107 18.07 6.40 -10.14
C ILE A 107 18.59 6.12 -11.56
N ALA A 108 18.99 4.88 -11.83
CA ALA A 108 19.49 4.46 -13.13
C ALA A 108 18.43 4.66 -14.23
N ALA A 109 18.86 4.89 -15.47
CA ALA A 109 17.94 5.13 -16.59
C ALA A 109 17.10 3.90 -16.95
N ASP A 110 17.63 2.71 -16.69
CA ASP A 110 17.03 1.40 -16.88
C ASP A 110 16.47 0.79 -15.58
N ALA A 111 16.42 1.56 -14.49
CA ALA A 111 15.84 1.10 -13.24
C ALA A 111 14.41 0.57 -13.46
N PRO A 112 14.07 -0.62 -12.93
CA PRO A 112 12.72 -1.14 -13.01
C PRO A 112 11.71 -0.16 -12.41
N LEU A 113 10.56 0.01 -13.08
CA LEU A 113 9.46 0.81 -12.54
C LEU A 113 8.82 0.07 -11.37
N GLY A 114 8.39 0.83 -10.36
CA GLY A 114 7.71 0.28 -9.18
C GLY A 114 8.38 0.71 -7.88
N THR A 115 8.24 -0.13 -6.87
CA THR A 115 8.63 0.21 -5.50
C THR A 115 10.01 -0.33 -5.16
N VAL A 116 10.86 0.52 -4.61
CA VAL A 116 12.05 0.13 -3.84
C VAL A 116 11.83 0.49 -2.38
N PHE A 117 12.62 -0.09 -1.47
CA PHE A 117 12.45 0.09 -0.04
C PHE A 117 13.68 0.72 0.58
N TRP A 118 13.47 1.50 1.64
CA TRP A 118 14.53 2.08 2.44
C TRP A 118 14.25 1.87 3.93
N ARG A 119 15.32 1.85 4.74
CA ARG A 119 15.22 1.78 6.21
C ARG A 119 16.44 2.42 6.86
N LEU A 120 16.32 2.70 8.15
CA LEU A 120 17.39 3.29 8.95
C LEU A 120 17.88 2.31 10.01
N SER A 121 19.16 2.45 10.40
CA SER A 121 19.69 1.77 11.58
C SER A 121 20.80 2.57 12.26
N SER A 122 20.86 2.51 13.58
CA SER A 122 21.93 3.09 14.39
C SER A 122 22.33 2.12 15.52
N GLY A 123 23.23 2.54 16.41
CA GLY A 123 23.54 1.77 17.62
C GLY A 123 22.35 1.59 18.57
N GLN A 124 21.24 2.31 18.36
CA GLN A 124 20.02 2.24 19.18
C GLN A 124 18.94 1.32 18.58
N GLY A 125 19.15 0.73 17.40
CA GLY A 125 18.16 -0.13 16.73
C GLY A 125 17.98 0.21 15.26
N GLY A 126 16.85 -0.18 14.68
CA GLY A 126 16.52 0.11 13.29
C GLY A 126 15.02 0.25 13.05
N THR A 127 14.67 0.79 11.90
CA THR A 127 13.27 1.04 11.52
C THR A 127 12.70 -0.11 10.71
N GLY A 128 11.37 -0.14 10.58
CA GLY A 128 10.73 -0.86 9.48
C GLY A 128 11.16 -0.31 8.12
N SER A 129 10.94 -1.11 7.07
CA SER A 129 11.13 -0.68 5.69
C SER A 129 10.00 0.23 5.26
N ARG A 130 10.33 1.30 4.54
CA ARG A 130 9.40 2.23 3.91
C ARG A 130 9.59 2.22 2.40
N PRO A 131 8.52 2.35 1.61
CA PRO A 131 8.61 2.34 0.16
C PRO A 131 9.08 3.69 -0.41
N PHE A 132 9.57 3.65 -1.64
CA PHE A 132 9.91 4.76 -2.52
C PHE A 132 9.61 4.35 -3.96
N ILE A 133 8.94 5.22 -4.73
CA ILE A 133 8.47 4.88 -6.08
C ILE A 133 9.48 5.32 -7.15
N ILE A 134 9.86 4.40 -8.03
CA ILE A 134 10.53 4.68 -9.29
C ILE A 134 9.46 4.76 -10.40
N GLY A 135 9.28 5.96 -10.93
CA GLY A 135 8.36 6.26 -12.04
C GLY A 135 9.08 6.65 -13.33
N ASP A 136 8.31 6.93 -14.36
CA ASP A 136 8.78 7.39 -15.67
C ASP A 136 8.22 8.75 -16.11
N LEU A 137 7.16 9.23 -15.44
CA LEU A 137 6.55 10.53 -15.68
C LEU A 137 7.48 11.69 -15.30
N PRO A 138 7.32 12.87 -15.92
CA PRO A 138 7.93 14.10 -15.44
C PRO A 138 7.54 14.36 -13.98
N GLU A 139 8.51 14.75 -13.15
CA GLU A 139 8.29 15.03 -11.73
C GLU A 139 8.11 16.54 -11.51
N TYR A 140 7.20 16.88 -10.62
CA TYR A 140 7.02 18.21 -10.06
C TYR A 140 7.09 18.12 -8.54
N ILE A 141 7.76 19.08 -7.91
CA ILE A 141 7.72 19.26 -6.46
C ILE A 141 6.98 20.58 -6.26
N GLU A 142 5.95 20.55 -5.41
CA GLU A 142 5.17 21.75 -5.09
C GLU A 142 6.04 22.88 -4.53
N ARG A 143 5.48 24.08 -4.54
CA ARG A 143 6.08 25.26 -3.93
C ARG A 143 5.02 26.06 -3.18
N GLU A 144 5.26 26.22 -1.88
CA GLU A 144 4.41 27.03 -1.03
C GLU A 144 4.58 28.55 -1.24
N SER A 145 3.55 29.35 -1.01
CA SER A 145 2.18 28.97 -0.60
C SER A 145 1.26 28.80 -1.82
N ASN A 146 0.60 27.65 -1.95
CA ASN A 146 -0.36 27.38 -3.04
C ASN A 146 -1.80 27.10 -2.55
N SER A 147 -2.14 27.43 -1.30
CA SER A 147 -3.38 27.00 -0.63
C SER A 147 -4.69 27.71 -0.98
N VAL A 148 -4.70 28.48 -2.07
CA VAL A 148 -5.90 29.11 -2.62
C VAL A 148 -5.90 29.02 -4.14
N ALA A 149 -7.10 28.94 -4.73
CA ALA A 149 -7.28 28.80 -6.18
C ALA A 149 -6.53 29.86 -7.00
N ASP A 150 -6.40 31.10 -6.51
CA ASP A 150 -5.67 32.18 -7.19
C ASP A 150 -4.16 31.95 -7.24
N LYS A 151 -3.62 31.19 -6.28
CA LYS A 151 -2.20 30.82 -6.19
C LYS A 151 -1.91 29.42 -6.72
N ALA A 152 -2.92 28.71 -7.23
CA ALA A 152 -2.77 27.34 -7.68
C ALA A 152 -1.64 27.21 -8.73
N GLU A 153 -0.76 26.24 -8.53
CA GLU A 153 0.43 26.04 -9.36
C GLU A 153 0.06 25.43 -10.71
N SER A 154 0.60 25.99 -11.79
CA SER A 154 0.35 25.50 -13.15
C SER A 154 1.20 24.28 -13.46
N ILE A 155 0.55 23.17 -13.80
CA ILE A 155 1.18 21.90 -14.17
C ILE A 155 0.75 21.44 -15.56
N LYS A 156 1.59 20.64 -16.23
CA LYS A 156 1.33 20.12 -17.58
C LYS A 156 1.29 18.61 -17.58
N LEU A 157 0.17 18.03 -18.03
CA LEU A 157 -0.04 16.58 -18.04
C LEU A 157 0.64 15.90 -19.25
N PRO A 158 1.12 14.65 -19.11
CA PRO A 158 1.13 13.83 -17.88
C PRO A 158 2.27 14.23 -16.93
N ILE A 159 2.04 14.10 -15.62
CA ILE A 159 2.99 14.52 -14.59
C ILE A 159 2.80 13.73 -13.30
N THR A 160 3.88 13.56 -12.53
CA THR A 160 3.80 13.18 -11.13
C THR A 160 4.11 14.40 -10.27
N VAL A 161 3.19 14.78 -9.38
CA VAL A 161 3.43 15.85 -8.40
C VAL A 161 3.75 15.24 -7.05
N ASN A 162 4.75 15.81 -6.37
CA ASN A 162 5.15 15.50 -5.01
C ASN A 162 4.82 16.68 -4.13
N GLY A 163 4.05 16.42 -3.06
CA GLY A 163 3.69 17.45 -2.11
C GLY A 163 3.66 16.99 -0.66
N GLN A 164 3.40 17.94 0.23
CA GLN A 164 3.40 17.85 1.67
C GLN A 164 2.36 18.80 2.23
N ILE A 165 1.30 18.24 2.83
CA ILE A 165 0.39 19.01 3.67
C ILE A 165 1.11 19.31 4.98
N TYR A 166 1.89 20.39 4.99
CA TYR A 166 2.91 20.65 6.01
C TYR A 166 2.30 21.31 7.25
N GLY A 167 1.52 22.37 7.02
CA GLY A 167 0.87 23.17 8.06
C GLY A 167 -0.53 22.68 8.38
N GLU A 168 -1.05 23.02 9.56
CA GLU A 168 -2.48 22.84 9.82
C GLU A 168 -3.32 23.66 8.84
N ARG A 169 -4.35 23.02 8.27
CA ARG A 169 -5.24 23.57 7.23
C ARG A 169 -4.52 23.93 5.94
N ASP A 170 -3.34 23.37 5.74
CA ASP A 170 -2.68 23.41 4.46
C ASP A 170 -3.50 22.61 3.43
N ILE A 171 -3.58 23.17 2.23
CA ILE A 171 -4.38 22.70 1.11
C ILE A 171 -3.51 22.95 -0.09
N ASP A 172 -3.33 21.98 -0.97
CA ASP A 172 -2.50 22.20 -2.14
C ASP A 172 -3.38 22.35 -3.36
N CYS A 173 -3.22 23.46 -4.07
CA CYS A 173 -3.98 23.75 -5.28
C CYS A 173 -3.08 23.70 -6.51
N PHE A 174 -3.49 22.91 -7.51
CA PHE A 174 -2.84 22.86 -8.82
C PHE A 174 -3.85 23.20 -9.91
N ARG A 175 -3.38 23.76 -11.03
CA ARG A 175 -4.20 24.04 -12.21
C ARG A 175 -3.64 23.39 -13.46
N PHE A 176 -4.52 22.93 -14.34
CA PHE A 176 -4.15 22.36 -15.63
C PHE A 176 -5.24 22.56 -16.69
N ALA A 177 -4.84 22.52 -17.96
CA ALA A 177 -5.73 22.63 -19.10
C ALA A 177 -6.23 21.27 -19.62
N ALA A 178 -7.52 21.18 -19.92
CA ALA A 178 -8.13 20.03 -20.59
C ALA A 178 -9.15 20.45 -21.65
N LYS A 179 -9.40 19.57 -22.62
CA LYS A 179 -10.45 19.72 -23.63
C LYS A 179 -11.68 18.90 -23.25
N ALA A 180 -12.84 19.30 -23.73
CA ALA A 180 -14.07 18.52 -23.62
C ALA A 180 -13.84 17.09 -24.12
N GLY A 181 -14.18 16.12 -23.27
CA GLY A 181 -14.00 14.69 -23.53
C GLY A 181 -12.64 14.12 -23.12
N ASP A 182 -11.63 14.93 -22.78
CA ASP A 182 -10.38 14.45 -22.20
C ASP A 182 -10.68 13.65 -20.92
N VAL A 183 -10.03 12.50 -20.75
CA VAL A 183 -10.10 11.70 -19.52
C VAL A 183 -8.91 12.04 -18.66
N ILE A 184 -9.14 12.61 -17.48
CA ILE A 184 -8.10 12.99 -16.52
C ILE A 184 -8.14 12.00 -15.36
N SER A 185 -7.11 11.15 -15.26
CA SER A 185 -6.95 10.23 -14.13
C SER A 185 -5.92 10.78 -13.16
N CYS A 186 -6.31 10.90 -11.89
CA CYS A 186 -5.46 11.26 -10.77
C CYS A 186 -5.38 10.09 -9.80
N GLU A 187 -4.24 9.41 -9.74
CA GLU A 187 -3.94 8.40 -8.71
C GLU A 187 -3.20 9.08 -7.56
N MET A 188 -3.81 9.07 -6.36
CA MET A 188 -3.12 9.43 -5.13
C MET A 188 -2.29 8.26 -4.62
N VAL A 189 -1.10 8.55 -4.12
CA VAL A 189 -0.27 7.62 -3.39
C VAL A 189 0.29 8.31 -2.14
N ALA A 190 -0.28 7.98 -0.99
CA ALA A 190 0.13 8.54 0.29
C ALA A 190 0.20 7.44 1.36
N ARG A 191 -0.95 6.92 1.80
CA ARG A 191 -1.03 5.93 2.90
C ARG A 191 -0.35 4.63 2.55
N ARG A 192 -0.44 4.18 1.29
CA ARG A 192 0.32 3.01 0.79
C ARG A 192 1.84 3.23 0.85
N LEU A 193 2.30 4.47 0.95
CA LEU A 193 3.72 4.80 1.15
C LEU A 193 4.10 5.07 2.62
N GLY A 194 3.17 4.79 3.54
CA GLY A 194 3.35 5.03 4.96
C GLY A 194 3.29 6.51 5.36
N SER A 195 2.66 7.35 4.52
CA SER A 195 2.37 8.75 4.85
C SER A 195 1.38 8.85 6.02
N ALA A 196 1.51 9.91 6.81
CA ALA A 196 0.52 10.26 7.83
C ALA A 196 -0.73 10.95 7.24
N LEU A 197 -0.70 11.32 5.96
CA LEU A 197 -1.81 11.97 5.28
C LEU A 197 -3.02 11.02 5.16
N ASP A 198 -4.20 11.54 5.47
CA ASP A 198 -5.48 10.96 5.07
C ASP A 198 -6.04 11.81 3.93
N PRO A 199 -5.74 11.46 2.66
CA PRO A 199 -5.86 12.38 1.55
C PRO A 199 -7.32 12.55 1.10
N LEU A 200 -7.74 13.81 0.99
CA LEU A 200 -8.89 14.23 0.20
C LEU A 200 -8.40 14.79 -1.13
N VAL A 201 -8.99 14.35 -2.24
CA VAL A 201 -8.66 14.83 -3.60
C VAL A 201 -9.94 15.29 -4.27
N GLU A 202 -9.94 16.53 -4.76
CA GLU A 202 -11.10 17.11 -5.45
C GLU A 202 -10.69 17.73 -6.78
N LEU A 203 -11.48 17.46 -7.82
CA LEU A 203 -11.40 18.14 -9.11
C LEU A 203 -12.50 19.19 -9.20
N LEU A 204 -12.09 20.43 -9.47
CA LEU A 204 -12.97 21.59 -9.54
C LEU A 204 -12.87 22.22 -10.95
N ASP A 205 -13.93 22.90 -11.37
CA ASP A 205 -13.88 23.76 -12.54
C ASP A 205 -13.10 25.07 -12.27
N ALA A 206 -12.96 25.90 -13.31
CA ALA A 206 -12.25 27.17 -13.23
C ALA A 206 -12.83 28.17 -12.21
N VAL A 207 -14.09 28.01 -11.77
CA VAL A 207 -14.74 28.86 -10.76
C VAL A 207 -14.76 28.22 -9.38
N GLY A 208 -14.11 27.06 -9.21
CA GLY A 208 -13.95 26.37 -7.93
C GLY A 208 -15.12 25.46 -7.54
N LYS A 209 -16.00 25.11 -8.48
CA LYS A 209 -17.10 24.17 -8.23
C LYS A 209 -16.64 22.73 -8.43
N SER A 210 -16.97 21.85 -7.48
CA SER A 210 -16.66 20.42 -7.58
C SER A 210 -17.32 19.76 -8.78
N LEU A 211 -16.54 18.94 -9.48
CA LEU A 211 -16.95 18.17 -10.64
C LEU A 211 -17.34 16.75 -10.23
N GLN A 212 -18.22 16.14 -11.03
CA GLN A 212 -18.52 14.72 -10.91
C GLN A 212 -17.36 13.91 -11.49
N VAL A 213 -16.94 12.87 -10.75
CA VAL A 213 -15.82 12.01 -11.10
C VAL A 213 -16.19 10.56 -10.81
N ASP A 214 -15.51 9.63 -11.48
CA ASP A 214 -15.47 8.26 -10.99
C ASP A 214 -14.50 8.23 -9.81
N GLU A 215 -14.93 7.65 -8.69
CA GLU A 215 -14.11 7.45 -7.50
C GLU A 215 -13.84 5.97 -7.30
N ALA A 216 -12.58 5.67 -6.99
CA ALA A 216 -12.15 4.35 -6.54
C ALA A 216 -11.03 4.51 -5.52
N HIS A 217 -10.63 3.40 -4.90
CA HIS A 217 -9.55 3.40 -3.93
C HIS A 217 -8.56 2.29 -4.23
N ARG A 218 -7.30 2.52 -3.88
CA ARG A 218 -6.29 1.48 -3.73
C ARG A 218 -5.79 1.50 -2.29
N GLY A 219 -6.26 0.55 -1.48
CA GLY A 219 -6.13 0.67 -0.03
C GLY A 219 -6.90 1.90 0.44
N ASP A 220 -6.25 2.76 1.22
CA ASP A 220 -6.85 4.02 1.69
C ASP A 220 -6.59 5.20 0.73
N ASP A 221 -5.84 5.01 -0.36
CA ASP A 221 -5.51 6.10 -1.28
C ASP A 221 -6.59 6.26 -2.37
N PRO A 222 -7.16 7.48 -2.56
CA PRO A 222 -8.20 7.72 -3.55
C PRO A 222 -7.66 7.80 -4.97
N ILE A 223 -8.52 7.40 -5.91
CA ILE A 223 -8.35 7.59 -7.34
C ILE A 223 -9.58 8.35 -7.82
N VAL A 224 -9.34 9.46 -8.52
CA VAL A 224 -10.42 10.24 -9.14
C VAL A 224 -10.19 10.31 -10.64
N VAL A 225 -11.24 10.02 -11.41
CA VAL A 225 -11.22 10.07 -12.87
C VAL A 225 -12.31 10.98 -13.39
N LEU A 226 -11.90 12.06 -14.06
CA LEU A 226 -12.79 13.04 -14.66
C LEU A 226 -12.86 12.86 -16.16
N ARG A 227 -14.06 12.84 -16.72
CA ARG A 227 -14.28 13.15 -18.13
C ARG A 227 -14.57 14.65 -18.25
N ALA A 228 -13.62 15.42 -18.76
CA ALA A 228 -13.71 16.87 -18.82
C ALA A 228 -14.97 17.31 -19.59
N PRO A 229 -15.92 18.05 -18.96
CA PRO A 229 -17.18 18.41 -19.62
C PRO A 229 -17.05 19.53 -20.65
N HIS A 230 -16.02 20.36 -20.55
CA HIS A 230 -15.78 21.49 -21.45
C HIS A 230 -14.29 21.77 -21.65
N ASP A 231 -13.95 22.55 -22.67
CA ASP A 231 -12.60 23.09 -22.85
C ASP A 231 -12.31 24.13 -21.76
N GLY A 232 -11.13 24.07 -21.14
CA GLY A 232 -10.71 25.11 -20.21
C GLY A 232 -9.70 24.65 -19.16
N GLU A 233 -9.57 25.50 -18.15
CA GLU A 233 -8.76 25.26 -16.96
C GLU A 233 -9.56 24.53 -15.89
N TYR A 234 -8.88 23.63 -15.20
CA TYR A 234 -9.39 22.84 -14.09
C TYR A 234 -8.47 22.99 -12.89
N LEU A 235 -9.03 22.89 -11.70
CA LEU A 235 -8.29 22.91 -10.45
C LEU A 235 -8.29 21.52 -9.80
N LEU A 236 -7.13 21.10 -9.31
CA LEU A 236 -6.99 19.99 -8.39
C LEU A 236 -6.74 20.55 -7.00
N ARG A 237 -7.51 20.08 -6.02
CA ARG A 237 -7.32 20.39 -4.61
C ARG A 237 -6.96 19.13 -3.84
N ILE A 238 -5.92 19.22 -3.02
CA ILE A 238 -5.48 18.15 -2.13
C ILE A 238 -5.49 18.69 -0.70
N ALA A 239 -6.01 17.91 0.23
CA ALA A 239 -6.03 18.27 1.64
C ALA A 239 -5.95 17.03 2.52
N ASN A 240 -5.72 17.24 3.81
CA ASN A 240 -5.93 16.20 4.82
C ASN A 240 -7.38 16.28 5.33
N VAL A 241 -8.10 15.16 5.37
CA VAL A 241 -9.48 15.08 5.89
C VAL A 241 -9.59 15.63 7.31
N THR A 242 -8.54 15.48 8.11
CA THR A 242 -8.49 15.96 9.51
C THR A 242 -8.09 17.44 9.65
N PHE A 243 -7.72 18.10 8.55
CA PHE A 243 -7.06 19.42 8.52
C PHE A 243 -5.72 19.48 9.29
N HIS A 244 -5.20 18.34 9.75
CA HIS A 244 -3.88 18.27 10.34
C HIS A 244 -2.81 18.32 9.25
N GLY A 245 -1.69 18.97 9.55
CA GLY A 245 -0.50 18.97 8.69
C GLY A 245 0.75 18.65 9.48
N SER A 246 1.70 18.02 8.80
CA SER A 246 3.01 17.64 9.32
C SER A 246 3.93 17.35 8.14
N PRO A 247 5.26 17.50 8.28
CA PRO A 247 6.22 17.02 7.28
C PRO A 247 6.01 15.56 6.88
N ALA A 248 5.41 14.75 7.75
CA ALA A 248 5.08 13.35 7.46
C ALA A 248 3.82 13.15 6.60
N CYS A 249 3.03 14.20 6.33
CA CYS A 249 1.87 14.18 5.44
C CYS A 249 2.29 14.38 3.97
N VAL A 250 3.27 13.59 3.54
CA VAL A 250 3.79 13.55 2.18
C VAL A 250 2.80 12.85 1.24
N TYR A 251 2.74 13.28 -0.01
CA TYR A 251 1.97 12.58 -1.04
C TYR A 251 2.65 12.62 -2.41
N ARG A 252 2.23 11.69 -3.26
CA ARG A 252 2.49 11.70 -4.70
C ARG A 252 1.20 11.53 -5.46
N ILE A 253 1.01 12.31 -6.51
CA ILE A 253 -0.13 12.15 -7.43
C ILE A 253 0.38 11.88 -8.83
N ASN A 254 -0.16 10.88 -9.51
CA ASN A 254 0.05 10.67 -10.94
C ASN A 254 -1.14 11.23 -11.70
N LEU A 255 -0.95 12.34 -12.42
CA LEU A 255 -1.98 12.93 -13.27
C LEU A 255 -1.69 12.65 -14.74
N THR A 256 -2.67 12.09 -15.43
CA THR A 256 -2.53 11.64 -16.82
C THR A 256 -3.79 11.91 -17.62
N LYS A 257 -3.68 11.85 -18.96
CA LYS A 257 -4.82 11.97 -19.88
C LYS A 257 -5.34 10.62 -20.41
N LYS A 258 -5.24 9.57 -19.59
CA LYS A 258 -5.63 8.19 -19.95
C LYS A 258 -6.66 7.67 -18.94
N PRO A 259 -7.57 6.76 -19.33
CA PRO A 259 -8.41 6.04 -18.40
C PRO A 259 -7.59 5.26 -17.38
N PHE A 260 -8.14 5.02 -16.19
CA PHE A 260 -7.43 4.36 -15.10
C PHE A 260 -7.69 2.85 -15.11
N LEU A 261 -6.63 2.04 -15.03
CA LEU A 261 -6.71 0.58 -14.87
C LEU A 261 -7.09 0.23 -13.43
N LEU A 262 -8.34 -0.21 -13.23
CA LEU A 262 -8.87 -0.50 -11.91
C LEU A 262 -8.43 -1.88 -11.42
N TYR A 263 -8.85 -2.94 -12.12
CA TYR A 263 -8.48 -4.33 -11.84
C TYR A 263 -8.59 -5.19 -13.11
N THR A 264 -8.13 -6.44 -13.02
CA THR A 264 -8.36 -7.46 -14.05
C THR A 264 -9.04 -8.68 -13.45
N PHE A 265 -9.87 -9.34 -14.25
CA PHE A 265 -10.39 -10.66 -13.93
C PHE A 265 -10.12 -11.64 -15.08
N PRO A 266 -9.48 -12.80 -14.84
CA PRO A 266 -8.88 -13.25 -13.59
C PRO A 266 -7.80 -12.32 -13.03
N ALA A 267 -7.51 -12.46 -11.73
CA ALA A 267 -6.45 -11.69 -11.06
C ALA A 267 -5.07 -12.37 -11.19
N GLY A 268 -4.93 -13.30 -12.13
CA GLY A 268 -3.77 -14.17 -12.28
C GLY A 268 -3.96 -15.24 -13.35
N GLY A 269 -3.05 -16.22 -13.36
CA GLY A 269 -3.11 -17.34 -14.30
C GLY A 269 -2.00 -18.37 -14.06
N GLN A 270 -2.00 -19.42 -14.89
CA GLN A 270 -0.97 -20.47 -14.83
C GLN A 270 0.33 -20.01 -15.49
N ALA A 271 1.46 -20.28 -14.84
CA ALA A 271 2.81 -19.99 -15.32
C ALA A 271 3.06 -20.62 -16.70
N GLY A 272 3.63 -19.83 -17.61
CA GLY A 272 3.94 -20.25 -18.97
C GLY A 272 2.75 -20.30 -19.93
N THR A 273 1.54 -19.95 -19.50
CA THR A 273 0.35 -19.90 -20.36
C THR A 273 0.05 -18.49 -20.87
N ASN A 274 -0.72 -18.41 -21.96
CA ASN A 274 -1.29 -17.16 -22.43
C ASN A 274 -2.68 -16.99 -21.81
N GLN A 275 -2.84 -15.97 -20.96
CA GLN A 275 -4.03 -15.74 -20.16
C GLN A 275 -4.90 -14.65 -20.79
N GLU A 276 -6.18 -14.94 -20.99
CA GLU A 276 -7.18 -13.93 -21.32
C GLU A 276 -7.63 -13.21 -20.04
N LEU A 277 -7.57 -11.88 -20.06
CA LEU A 277 -8.01 -11.00 -18.99
C LEU A 277 -9.17 -10.13 -19.47
N GLU A 278 -10.18 -9.98 -18.63
CA GLU A 278 -11.07 -8.83 -18.64
C GLU A 278 -10.40 -7.70 -17.87
N VAL A 279 -10.25 -6.56 -18.52
CA VAL A 279 -9.58 -5.38 -18.01
C VAL A 279 -10.63 -4.33 -17.70
N TYR A 280 -10.80 -4.03 -16.42
CA TYR A 280 -11.77 -3.07 -15.91
C TYR A 280 -11.08 -1.71 -15.74
N SER A 281 -11.64 -0.67 -16.34
CA SER A 281 -11.06 0.67 -16.33
C SER A 281 -12.09 1.77 -16.10
N LEU A 282 -11.67 2.87 -15.49
CA LEU A 282 -12.49 4.06 -15.24
C LEU A 282 -12.12 5.16 -16.22
N ASP A 283 -13.12 5.88 -16.73
CA ASP A 283 -12.94 6.93 -17.73
C ASP A 283 -13.77 8.20 -17.45
N GLY A 284 -14.37 8.29 -16.27
CA GLY A 284 -15.19 9.43 -15.83
C GLY A 284 -16.64 9.39 -16.34
N THR A 285 -17.16 8.23 -16.74
CA THR A 285 -18.55 8.07 -17.23
C THR A 285 -19.52 7.53 -16.18
N GLY A 286 -19.06 7.23 -14.98
CA GLY A 286 -19.84 6.64 -13.88
C GLY A 286 -19.92 5.10 -13.94
N LYS A 287 -19.27 4.45 -14.91
CA LYS A 287 -19.28 2.99 -15.09
C LYS A 287 -17.91 2.49 -15.54
N ALA A 288 -17.53 1.32 -15.05
CA ALA A 288 -16.31 0.67 -15.52
C ALA A 288 -16.45 0.21 -16.97
N ASN A 289 -15.46 0.55 -17.80
CA ASN A 289 -15.28 -0.01 -19.13
C ASN A 289 -14.55 -1.34 -19.04
N ILE A 290 -15.05 -2.34 -19.76
CA ILE A 290 -14.50 -3.69 -19.80
C ILE A 290 -13.94 -3.95 -21.19
N THR A 291 -12.66 -4.29 -21.24
CA THR A 291 -11.98 -4.72 -22.48
C THR A 291 -11.33 -6.08 -22.27
N LYS A 292 -10.98 -6.78 -23.35
CA LYS A 292 -10.24 -8.05 -23.26
C LYS A 292 -8.78 -7.85 -23.64
N ALA A 293 -7.88 -8.49 -22.91
CA ALA A 293 -6.46 -8.52 -23.21
C ALA A 293 -5.91 -9.94 -23.11
N GLN A 294 -4.82 -10.19 -23.82
CA GLN A 294 -4.07 -11.45 -23.76
C GLN A 294 -2.70 -11.15 -23.15
N VAL A 295 -2.27 -11.91 -22.15
CA VAL A 295 -0.98 -11.75 -21.50
C VAL A 295 -0.24 -13.07 -21.43
N GLN A 296 1.01 -13.08 -21.90
CA GLN A 296 1.88 -14.23 -21.72
C GLN A 296 2.44 -14.20 -20.29
N LEU A 297 2.08 -15.18 -19.48
CA LEU A 297 2.62 -15.33 -18.13
C LEU A 297 4.00 -16.01 -18.19
N PRO A 298 5.02 -15.51 -17.46
CA PRO A 298 6.34 -16.13 -17.42
C PRO A 298 6.27 -17.54 -16.86
N LYS A 299 7.05 -18.46 -17.43
CA LYS A 299 7.14 -19.85 -16.96
C LYS A 299 7.81 -19.98 -15.58
N ASP A 300 8.81 -19.13 -15.34
CA ASP A 300 9.65 -19.17 -14.13
C ASP A 300 9.26 -18.06 -13.14
N ALA A 301 8.00 -17.62 -13.16
CA ALA A 301 7.49 -16.60 -12.24
C ALA A 301 7.57 -17.09 -10.78
N ASN A 302 8.26 -16.33 -9.93
CA ASN A 302 8.41 -16.58 -8.50
C ASN A 302 7.80 -15.45 -7.65
N ALA A 303 7.10 -14.52 -8.30
CA ALA A 303 6.42 -13.38 -7.70
C ALA A 303 5.26 -12.96 -8.62
N PRO A 304 4.29 -12.18 -8.11
CA PRO A 304 3.27 -11.56 -8.95
C PRO A 304 3.90 -10.72 -10.07
N VAL A 305 3.27 -10.74 -11.25
CA VAL A 305 3.74 -10.03 -12.44
C VAL A 305 2.91 -8.76 -12.61
N ALA A 306 3.56 -7.60 -12.77
CA ALA A 306 2.86 -6.37 -13.07
C ALA A 306 2.28 -6.41 -14.49
N TYR A 307 0.97 -6.25 -14.60
CA TYR A 307 0.28 -5.99 -15.86
C TYR A 307 0.09 -4.49 -16.03
N GLN A 308 0.50 -4.00 -17.20
CA GLN A 308 0.37 -2.62 -17.64
C GLN A 308 -0.25 -2.59 -19.04
N ASN A 309 -0.93 -1.50 -19.35
CA ASN A 309 -1.50 -1.26 -20.68
C ASN A 309 -1.14 0.16 -21.10
N ASP A 310 -0.52 0.31 -22.27
CA ASP A 310 -0.06 1.61 -22.76
C ASP A 310 -1.17 2.64 -22.94
N GLN A 311 -2.43 2.22 -23.09
CA GLN A 311 -3.59 3.10 -23.22
C GLN A 311 -4.22 3.47 -21.88
N LEU A 312 -3.79 2.85 -20.78
CA LEU A 312 -4.34 3.06 -19.44
C LEU A 312 -3.28 3.64 -18.49
N THR A 313 -3.74 4.24 -17.41
CA THR A 313 -2.91 4.69 -16.30
C THR A 313 -2.94 3.65 -15.18
N GLY A 314 -1.78 3.42 -14.57
CA GLY A 314 -1.60 2.47 -13.48
C GLY A 314 -1.24 1.07 -13.96
N SER A 315 -1.00 0.20 -12.99
CA SER A 315 -0.71 -1.22 -13.17
C SER A 315 -1.49 -2.04 -12.15
N VAL A 316 -1.67 -3.33 -12.43
CA VAL A 316 -2.20 -4.30 -11.46
C VAL A 316 -1.24 -5.49 -11.37
N LEU A 317 -1.24 -6.19 -10.24
CA LEU A 317 -0.44 -7.40 -10.09
C LEU A 317 -1.26 -8.62 -10.49
N LEU A 318 -0.67 -9.49 -11.30
CA LEU A 318 -1.21 -10.80 -11.64
C LEU A 318 -0.50 -11.85 -10.80
N ALA A 319 -1.24 -12.63 -10.02
CA ALA A 319 -0.67 -13.79 -9.36
C ALA A 319 -0.41 -14.89 -10.41
N VAL A 320 0.73 -15.56 -10.35
CA VAL A 320 1.15 -16.55 -11.37
C VAL A 320 1.56 -17.83 -10.70
N ASP A 321 0.81 -18.91 -10.87
CA ASP A 321 1.10 -20.17 -10.19
C ASP A 321 1.31 -21.35 -11.15
N SER A 322 1.89 -22.44 -10.68
CA SER A 322 2.20 -23.59 -11.52
C SER A 322 1.00 -24.52 -11.76
N PHE A 323 -0.10 -24.35 -11.03
CA PHE A 323 -1.23 -25.28 -11.10
C PHE A 323 -2.11 -24.99 -12.32
N PRO A 324 -2.80 -26.00 -12.86
CA PRO A 324 -3.89 -25.79 -13.80
C PRO A 324 -4.89 -24.78 -13.24
N ASN A 325 -5.22 -23.78 -14.05
CA ASN A 325 -6.17 -22.73 -13.68
C ASN A 325 -7.52 -22.95 -14.32
N THR A 326 -8.57 -22.69 -13.55
CA THR A 326 -9.93 -22.53 -14.08
C THR A 326 -10.59 -21.31 -13.49
N ARG A 327 -11.59 -20.77 -14.20
CA ARG A 327 -12.53 -19.85 -13.57
C ARG A 327 -13.53 -20.62 -12.73
N ASP A 328 -13.99 -19.95 -11.70
CA ASP A 328 -15.20 -20.28 -10.98
C ASP A 328 -16.41 -20.40 -11.94
N GLN A 329 -17.31 -21.34 -11.63
CA GLN A 329 -18.46 -21.70 -12.45
C GLN A 329 -19.74 -21.66 -11.63
N GLU A 330 -20.51 -20.62 -11.91
CA GLU A 330 -21.81 -20.36 -11.29
C GLU A 330 -22.92 -21.23 -11.92
N ALA A 331 -23.93 -21.66 -11.15
CA ALA A 331 -24.09 -21.49 -9.71
C ALA A 331 -23.32 -22.55 -8.92
N ASN A 332 -22.62 -22.13 -7.87
CA ASN A 332 -21.99 -23.03 -6.88
C ASN A 332 -22.21 -22.54 -5.43
N ASP A 333 -23.35 -21.89 -5.20
CA ASP A 333 -23.77 -21.27 -3.93
C ASP A 333 -24.10 -22.25 -2.79
N SER A 334 -24.11 -23.56 -3.07
CA SER A 334 -24.57 -24.58 -2.14
C SER A 334 -23.74 -25.87 -2.21
N LEU A 335 -23.86 -26.70 -1.17
CA LEU A 335 -23.15 -27.98 -1.07
C LEU A 335 -23.40 -28.90 -2.28
N ASP A 336 -24.64 -28.95 -2.76
CA ASP A 336 -25.05 -29.83 -3.86
C ASP A 336 -24.63 -29.30 -5.25
N GLU A 337 -24.23 -28.02 -5.31
CA GLU A 337 -23.79 -27.32 -6.53
C GLU A 337 -22.27 -27.14 -6.57
N ALA A 338 -21.54 -27.77 -5.63
CA ALA A 338 -20.10 -27.56 -5.48
C ALA A 338 -19.30 -27.90 -6.75
N GLN A 339 -18.54 -26.93 -7.26
CA GLN A 339 -17.68 -27.11 -8.43
C GLN A 339 -16.56 -28.11 -8.14
N ALA A 340 -16.47 -29.19 -8.92
CA ALA A 340 -15.46 -30.22 -8.74
C ALA A 340 -14.06 -29.76 -9.18
N LEU A 341 -13.05 -30.01 -8.34
CA LEU A 341 -11.65 -29.71 -8.56
C LEU A 341 -10.83 -30.98 -8.87
N SER A 342 -9.92 -30.85 -9.84
CA SER A 342 -8.92 -31.84 -10.23
C SER A 342 -7.56 -31.44 -9.66
N ILE A 343 -7.26 -31.87 -8.44
CA ILE A 343 -6.06 -31.46 -7.70
C ILE A 343 -4.73 -31.96 -8.34
N PRO A 344 -3.66 -31.14 -8.38
CA PRO A 344 -3.63 -29.75 -7.93
C PRO A 344 -4.34 -28.79 -8.90
N GLN A 345 -5.02 -27.78 -8.37
CA GLN A 345 -5.72 -26.79 -9.18
C GLN A 345 -5.80 -25.44 -8.46
N THR A 346 -5.78 -24.36 -9.25
CA THR A 346 -6.13 -23.01 -8.82
C THR A 346 -7.42 -22.57 -9.49
N VAL A 347 -8.32 -21.95 -8.73
CA VAL A 347 -9.55 -21.34 -9.21
C VAL A 347 -9.50 -19.83 -9.02
N ASP A 348 -9.82 -19.11 -10.09
CA ASP A 348 -10.06 -17.67 -10.08
C ASP A 348 -11.57 -17.42 -9.91
N GLY A 349 -11.98 -16.93 -8.73
CA GLY A 349 -13.39 -16.74 -8.37
C GLY A 349 -13.76 -15.31 -8.01
N GLN A 350 -15.07 -15.03 -7.98
CA GLN A 350 -15.61 -13.69 -7.74
C GLN A 350 -16.95 -13.78 -7.01
N LEU A 351 -16.99 -13.26 -5.78
CA LEU A 351 -18.19 -13.19 -4.98
C LEU A 351 -19.06 -12.01 -5.47
N SER A 352 -19.91 -12.28 -6.45
CA SER A 352 -20.65 -11.30 -7.24
C SER A 352 -21.80 -10.66 -6.49
N ARG A 353 -22.30 -11.28 -5.42
CA ARG A 353 -23.39 -10.79 -4.57
C ARG A 353 -22.98 -10.72 -3.10
N ALA A 354 -23.74 -9.98 -2.29
CA ALA A 354 -23.40 -9.79 -0.88
C ALA A 354 -23.48 -11.10 -0.06
N ASP A 355 -24.37 -12.00 -0.44
CA ASP A 355 -24.63 -13.31 0.17
C ASP A 355 -24.08 -14.48 -0.68
N ASP A 356 -23.16 -14.17 -1.59
CA ASP A 356 -22.48 -15.14 -2.44
C ASP A 356 -21.49 -16.01 -1.65
N GLN A 357 -21.39 -17.27 -2.02
CA GLN A 357 -20.46 -18.22 -1.42
C GLN A 357 -20.13 -19.37 -2.37
N ASP A 358 -18.86 -19.49 -2.73
CA ASP A 358 -18.47 -20.49 -3.72
C ASP A 358 -18.11 -21.82 -3.03
N TRP A 359 -18.80 -22.88 -3.41
CA TRP A 359 -18.51 -24.23 -2.96
C TRP A 359 -17.69 -24.99 -4.00
N PHE A 360 -16.62 -25.64 -3.53
CA PHE A 360 -15.76 -26.48 -4.32
C PHE A 360 -15.66 -27.87 -3.71
N SER A 361 -15.63 -28.91 -4.54
CA SER A 361 -15.45 -30.29 -4.09
C SER A 361 -14.14 -30.88 -4.61
N PHE A 362 -13.48 -31.74 -3.83
CA PHE A 362 -12.32 -32.51 -4.30
C PHE A 362 -12.29 -33.89 -3.66
N ALA A 363 -11.73 -34.86 -4.38
CA ALA A 363 -11.53 -36.20 -3.85
C ALA A 363 -10.22 -36.26 -3.04
N ALA A 364 -10.30 -36.72 -1.79
CA ALA A 364 -9.17 -36.91 -0.91
C ALA A 364 -8.88 -38.40 -0.69
N VAL A 365 -7.61 -38.72 -0.42
CA VAL A 365 -7.12 -40.07 -0.09
C VAL A 365 -6.70 -40.11 1.37
N ALA A 366 -7.13 -41.12 2.11
CA ALA A 366 -6.85 -41.30 3.53
C ALA A 366 -5.34 -41.21 3.81
N LYS A 367 -5.00 -40.50 4.89
CA LYS A 367 -3.63 -40.20 5.34
C LYS A 367 -2.82 -39.28 4.41
N GLN A 368 -3.33 -38.91 3.24
CA GLN A 368 -2.71 -37.88 2.41
C GLN A 368 -2.90 -36.52 3.06
N GLN A 369 -1.85 -35.70 3.05
CA GLN A 369 -1.91 -34.32 3.50
C GLN A 369 -2.19 -33.40 2.31
N TYR A 370 -3.11 -32.48 2.53
CA TYR A 370 -3.54 -31.46 1.59
C TYR A 370 -3.25 -30.08 2.18
N SER A 371 -3.01 -29.13 1.28
CA SER A 371 -2.88 -27.73 1.61
C SER A 371 -3.83 -26.92 0.73
N ILE A 372 -4.56 -26.03 1.38
CA ILE A 372 -5.61 -25.20 0.80
C ILE A 372 -5.25 -23.75 1.10
N TRP A 373 -5.13 -22.94 0.07
CA TRP A 373 -4.80 -21.52 0.17
C TRP A 373 -5.85 -20.68 -0.53
N CYS A 374 -6.22 -19.56 0.08
CA CYS A 374 -7.09 -18.59 -0.56
C CYS A 374 -6.64 -17.17 -0.25
N TRP A 375 -6.57 -16.33 -1.29
CA TRP A 375 -6.14 -14.94 -1.16
C TRP A 375 -6.89 -14.06 -2.15
N ALA A 376 -6.94 -12.77 -1.83
CA ALA A 376 -7.42 -11.72 -2.71
C ALA A 376 -6.21 -10.90 -3.19
N THR A 377 -6.16 -10.55 -4.48
CA THR A 377 -5.10 -9.69 -5.00
C THR A 377 -5.35 -8.25 -4.57
N ARG A 378 -4.73 -7.83 -3.46
CA ARG A 378 -4.83 -6.45 -2.96
C ARG A 378 -3.84 -5.52 -3.68
N PRO A 379 -4.16 -4.22 -3.81
CA PRO A 379 -5.39 -3.55 -3.40
C PRO A 379 -6.55 -3.67 -4.41
N ALA A 380 -6.39 -4.46 -5.49
CA ALA A 380 -7.37 -4.53 -6.57
C ALA A 380 -8.68 -5.24 -6.19
N SER A 381 -8.65 -6.13 -5.20
CA SER A 381 -9.82 -6.82 -4.66
C SER A 381 -10.17 -6.33 -3.25
N GLU A 382 -11.46 -6.08 -3.04
CA GLU A 382 -12.06 -5.72 -1.75
C GLU A 382 -12.41 -6.96 -0.89
N CYS A 383 -12.27 -8.15 -1.46
CA CYS A 383 -12.58 -9.39 -0.77
C CYS A 383 -11.67 -9.61 0.44
N LEU A 384 -12.30 -9.95 1.56
CA LEU A 384 -11.66 -10.46 2.77
C LEU A 384 -11.97 -11.96 2.86
N PRO A 385 -11.28 -12.82 2.09
CA PRO A 385 -11.69 -14.20 1.94
C PRO A 385 -11.63 -14.94 3.28
N THR A 386 -12.57 -15.84 3.45
CA THR A 386 -12.53 -16.89 4.46
C THR A 386 -12.79 -18.23 3.80
N ILE A 387 -12.09 -19.26 4.26
CA ILE A 387 -12.26 -20.63 3.77
C ILE A 387 -12.70 -21.54 4.90
N SER A 388 -13.60 -22.46 4.58
CA SER A 388 -14.01 -23.56 5.46
C SER A 388 -13.77 -24.88 4.72
N LEU A 389 -13.07 -25.81 5.36
CA LEU A 389 -12.96 -27.19 4.90
C LEU A 389 -14.06 -28.01 5.59
N LEU A 390 -14.87 -28.73 4.81
CA LEU A 390 -16.00 -29.51 5.29
C LEU A 390 -15.94 -30.94 4.75
N ASN A 391 -16.60 -31.87 5.45
CA ASN A 391 -16.85 -33.21 4.93
C ASN A 391 -18.04 -33.22 3.95
N ALA A 392 -18.34 -34.39 3.37
CA ALA A 392 -19.44 -34.57 2.41
C ALA A 392 -20.83 -34.22 2.98
N GLU A 393 -21.04 -34.28 4.31
CA GLU A 393 -22.30 -33.89 4.96
C GLU A 393 -22.35 -32.41 5.36
N GLY A 394 -21.37 -31.60 4.97
CA GLY A 394 -21.31 -30.18 5.30
C GLY A 394 -20.86 -29.86 6.73
N LYS A 395 -20.31 -30.84 7.47
CA LYS A 395 -19.69 -30.60 8.78
C LYS A 395 -18.32 -29.96 8.59
N GLN A 396 -18.14 -28.76 9.16
CA GLN A 396 -16.85 -28.07 9.15
C GLN A 396 -15.78 -28.83 9.95
N LEU A 397 -14.62 -29.03 9.32
CA LEU A 397 -13.45 -29.69 9.87
C LEU A 397 -12.34 -28.69 10.23
N ALA A 398 -12.18 -27.64 9.42
CA ALA A 398 -11.22 -26.57 9.65
C ALA A 398 -11.71 -25.26 8.98
N ALA A 399 -11.15 -24.12 9.40
CA ALA A 399 -11.41 -22.83 8.78
C ALA A 399 -10.20 -21.91 8.91
N SER A 400 -10.10 -20.93 8.01
CA SER A 400 -9.08 -19.89 8.02
C SER A 400 -9.66 -18.58 7.46
N SER A 401 -9.14 -17.45 7.90
CA SER A 401 -9.60 -16.12 7.47
C SER A 401 -8.41 -15.21 7.14
N SER A 402 -8.54 -14.41 6.10
CA SER A 402 -7.49 -13.49 5.65
C SER A 402 -7.10 -12.47 6.70
N VAL A 403 -8.00 -12.09 7.61
CA VAL A 403 -7.69 -11.08 8.65
C VAL A 403 -6.95 -11.65 9.85
N GLN A 404 -6.79 -12.99 9.91
CA GLN A 404 -6.02 -13.66 10.96
C GLN A 404 -4.53 -13.78 10.58
N THR A 405 -4.17 -13.47 9.34
CA THR A 405 -2.80 -13.55 8.82
C THR A 405 -2.30 -12.17 8.42
N THR A 406 -1.02 -11.91 8.67
CA THR A 406 -0.39 -10.61 8.35
C THR A 406 -0.29 -10.37 6.85
N ASP A 407 -0.30 -11.42 6.03
CA ASP A 407 -0.20 -11.36 4.58
C ASP A 407 -1.55 -11.52 3.86
N GLY A 408 -2.66 -11.60 4.60
CA GLY A 408 -4.00 -11.70 4.01
C GLY A 408 -4.32 -13.06 3.38
N VAL A 409 -3.45 -14.07 3.50
CA VAL A 409 -3.67 -15.38 2.88
C VAL A 409 -4.25 -16.38 3.88
N CYS A 410 -5.39 -16.96 3.54
CA CYS A 410 -6.00 -18.07 4.27
C CYS A 410 -5.22 -19.35 4.02
N ARG A 411 -5.02 -20.16 5.06
CA ARG A 411 -4.25 -21.41 4.98
C ARG A 411 -4.89 -22.51 5.81
N ILE A 412 -5.11 -23.66 5.19
CA ILE A 412 -5.47 -24.90 5.88
C ILE A 412 -4.50 -25.98 5.41
N THR A 413 -3.80 -26.61 6.35
CA THR A 413 -3.08 -27.86 6.11
C THR A 413 -3.78 -28.96 6.88
N TRP A 414 -4.20 -30.01 6.18
CA TRP A 414 -5.06 -31.03 6.74
C TRP A 414 -4.74 -32.42 6.18
N THR A 415 -4.79 -33.43 7.04
CA THR A 415 -4.59 -34.83 6.67
C THR A 415 -5.95 -35.51 6.57
N ALA A 416 -6.25 -36.11 5.41
CA ALA A 416 -7.54 -36.74 5.20
C ALA A 416 -7.72 -37.97 6.10
N PRO A 417 -8.82 -38.07 6.86
CA PRO A 417 -9.07 -39.22 7.74
C PRO A 417 -9.53 -40.45 6.96
N THR A 418 -10.18 -40.25 5.82
CA THR A 418 -10.78 -41.28 4.97
C THR A 418 -10.63 -40.90 3.50
N ASP A 419 -10.76 -41.88 2.62
CA ASP A 419 -11.00 -41.64 1.21
C ASP A 419 -12.39 -41.01 1.04
N GLY A 420 -12.56 -40.11 0.06
CA GLY A 420 -13.88 -39.58 -0.28
C GLY A 420 -13.87 -38.12 -0.69
N ALA A 421 -15.08 -37.57 -0.90
CA ALA A 421 -15.26 -36.18 -1.26
C ALA A 421 -15.20 -35.26 -0.03
N PHE A 422 -14.48 -34.16 -0.16
CA PHE A 422 -14.43 -33.07 0.80
C PHE A 422 -14.70 -31.76 0.10
N MET A 423 -15.14 -30.76 0.87
CA MET A 423 -15.63 -29.50 0.35
C MET A 423 -14.77 -28.35 0.87
N VAL A 424 -14.51 -27.37 0.02
CA VAL A 424 -14.01 -26.06 0.41
C VAL A 424 -15.08 -25.04 0.10
N ARG A 425 -15.50 -24.29 1.11
CA ARG A 425 -16.38 -23.13 0.91
C ARG A 425 -15.58 -21.85 1.05
N VAL A 426 -15.68 -20.97 0.07
CA VAL A 426 -15.16 -19.60 0.08
C VAL A 426 -16.30 -18.62 0.35
N ARG A 427 -16.03 -17.56 1.10
CA ARG A 427 -16.97 -16.44 1.34
C ARG A 427 -16.22 -15.22 1.84
N ASP A 428 -16.78 -14.03 1.65
CA ASP A 428 -16.26 -12.81 2.28
C ASP A 428 -16.48 -12.87 3.80
N LEU A 429 -15.56 -12.31 4.57
CA LEU A 429 -15.68 -12.19 6.03
C LEU A 429 -16.98 -11.48 6.45
N ARG A 430 -17.46 -10.54 5.63
CA ARG A 430 -18.68 -9.75 5.82
C ARG A 430 -19.84 -10.33 5.01
N TYR A 431 -19.90 -11.65 4.89
CA TYR A 431 -20.99 -12.37 4.22
C TYR A 431 -22.38 -11.79 4.58
N GLY A 432 -23.19 -11.54 3.56
CA GLY A 432 -24.50 -10.89 3.64
C GLY A 432 -24.47 -9.35 3.64
N VAL A 433 -23.30 -8.71 3.65
CA VAL A 433 -23.15 -7.25 3.74
C VAL A 433 -22.54 -6.65 2.49
N SER A 434 -21.56 -7.31 1.86
CA SER A 434 -20.83 -6.76 0.72
C SER A 434 -20.41 -7.86 -0.25
N GLY A 435 -20.43 -7.52 -1.53
CA GLY A 435 -20.02 -8.37 -2.65
C GLY A 435 -20.08 -7.55 -3.93
N GLY A 436 -19.65 -8.12 -5.04
CA GLY A 436 -19.65 -7.46 -6.34
C GLY A 436 -18.44 -7.78 -7.19
N ALA A 437 -18.34 -7.12 -8.34
CA ALA A 437 -17.29 -7.41 -9.33
C ALA A 437 -15.86 -7.13 -8.81
N THR A 438 -15.69 -6.38 -7.73
CA THR A 438 -14.39 -6.14 -7.08
C THR A 438 -14.02 -7.18 -6.02
N PHE A 439 -14.87 -8.19 -5.77
CA PHE A 439 -14.67 -9.21 -4.73
C PHE A 439 -14.06 -10.49 -5.31
N SER A 440 -12.95 -10.36 -6.04
CA SER A 440 -12.25 -11.50 -6.64
C SER A 440 -11.28 -12.17 -5.65
N TYR A 441 -11.15 -13.49 -5.72
CA TYR A 441 -10.16 -14.26 -4.98
C TYR A 441 -9.53 -15.33 -5.86
N ARG A 442 -8.44 -15.93 -5.37
CA ARG A 442 -7.84 -17.13 -5.94
C ARG A 442 -7.81 -18.21 -4.87
N LEU A 443 -8.25 -19.42 -5.21
CA LEU A 443 -8.26 -20.59 -4.34
C LEU A 443 -7.36 -21.67 -4.95
N SER A 444 -6.35 -22.13 -4.22
CA SER A 444 -5.50 -23.24 -4.64
C SER A 444 -5.65 -24.43 -3.69
N VAL A 445 -5.78 -25.63 -4.26
CA VAL A 445 -5.84 -26.89 -3.52
C VAL A 445 -4.82 -27.86 -4.11
N ALA A 446 -3.92 -28.38 -3.28
CA ALA A 446 -2.88 -29.33 -3.70
C ALA A 446 -2.49 -30.31 -2.58
N THR A 447 -1.72 -31.34 -2.93
CA THR A 447 -1.07 -32.20 -1.92
C THR A 447 0.19 -31.54 -1.39
N THR A 448 0.52 -31.72 -0.11
CA THR A 448 1.68 -31.03 0.51
C THR A 448 3.04 -31.48 -0.06
N GLN A 449 3.11 -32.58 -0.82
CA GLN A 449 4.34 -33.02 -1.48
C GLN A 449 4.66 -32.23 -2.76
N GLU A 450 3.68 -31.55 -3.34
CA GLU A 450 3.87 -30.73 -4.54
C GLU A 450 4.45 -29.37 -4.14
N GLY A 451 5.71 -29.17 -4.50
CA GLY A 451 6.59 -28.10 -4.04
C GLY A 451 6.17 -26.70 -4.46
N TRP A 452 5.17 -26.15 -3.76
CA TRP A 452 4.94 -24.71 -3.72
C TRP A 452 5.90 -24.06 -2.72
N CYS A 453 7.08 -23.70 -3.22
CA CYS A 453 8.04 -22.81 -2.54
C CYS A 453 8.04 -21.44 -3.22
N ASN A 454 7.88 -20.38 -2.40
CA ASN A 454 8.06 -18.96 -2.69
C ASN A 454 6.99 -18.28 -3.57
N PHE A 455 5.85 -17.93 -2.96
CA PHE A 455 4.93 -16.96 -3.56
C PHE A 455 4.53 -15.81 -2.62
N LEU A 456 4.66 -16.01 -1.31
CA LEU A 456 3.94 -15.18 -0.34
C LEU A 456 4.82 -14.20 0.45
N SER A 457 6.14 -14.17 0.23
CA SER A 457 7.01 -13.17 0.87
C SER A 457 6.91 -11.77 0.25
N VAL A 458 6.07 -11.58 -0.77
CA VAL A 458 5.91 -10.28 -1.47
C VAL A 458 4.56 -9.63 -1.18
N LEU A 459 3.54 -10.40 -0.74
CA LEU A 459 2.24 -9.86 -0.36
C LEU A 459 2.26 -9.16 1.02
N SER A 460 3.30 -9.37 1.83
CA SER A 460 3.47 -8.66 3.12
C SER A 460 4.11 -7.27 3.01
N THR A 461 4.28 -6.73 1.79
CA THR A 461 4.94 -5.43 1.54
C THR A 461 4.18 -4.47 0.62
N VAL A 462 2.86 -4.66 0.43
CA VAL A 462 2.01 -3.68 -0.28
C VAL A 462 1.02 -3.04 0.68
#